data_AF-A0A9D8F7S7-F1
#
_entry.id   AF-A0A9D8F7S7-F1
#
_cell.length_a   1.000
_cell.length_b   1.000
_cell.length_c   1.000
_cell.angle_alpha   90.00
_cell.angle_beta   90.00
_cell.angle_gamma   90.00
#
_symmetry.space_group_name_H-M   'P 1'
#
loop_
_entity.id
_entity.type
_entity.pdbx_description
1 polymer ?
#
loop_
_entity_poly.entity_id
_entity_poly.type
_entity_poly.pdbx_seq_one_letter_code
_entity_poly.pdbx_strand_id
1 'polypeptide(L)'
;MKNLISTCVVVFAFAAPSMAHDAPNSSEQQITAPAPLPAEPAPPAPKPSSAGDLRHHIYVMEGALARAVDYGAKQLNREILAVMPGVFMLEGEARARGVHLDGYGVFFDVRVPMMRQSMVWSLRMMMEQDNSANEALIAELRRTMQGVIDPGTRASVEKALRRLERQNAAALPRMGGTVAPGVVLAERPSVPAVGAATAAGLAPEPTTVRPADALWAHDPNRAYTEAVTSALVNAMIDFSTPMVIGPDQWLTVAARDDEGRDSLAPQDPLEEVVTMIYRIKGSDLQLYRSGKIDRDEVRQRVQVSQF
;
A
#
# COMPACT_ATOMS: atom_id res chain seq x y z
N MET A 1 -45.67 7.08 7.50
CA MET A 1 -45.34 6.52 8.82
C MET A 1 -43.85 6.79 9.05
N LYS A 2 -43.53 7.97 9.62
CA LYS A 2 -42.98 8.17 10.98
C LYS A 2 -41.59 7.56 11.20
N ASN A 3 -40.60 8.45 11.10
CA ASN A 3 -39.19 8.31 11.47
C ASN A 3 -39.01 8.21 12.99
N LEU A 4 -37.93 7.57 13.46
CA LEU A 4 -37.39 7.77 14.81
C LEU A 4 -35.87 7.94 14.75
N ILE A 5 -35.41 9.15 15.01
CA ILE A 5 -34.01 9.54 15.26
C ILE A 5 -33.92 9.76 16.77
N SER A 6 -32.97 9.11 17.44
CA SER A 6 -32.74 9.25 18.88
C SER A 6 -31.54 10.16 19.13
N THR A 7 -31.80 11.31 19.75
CA THR A 7 -30.84 12.34 20.14
C THR A 7 -30.78 12.37 21.67
N CYS A 8 -29.59 12.22 22.26
CA CYS A 8 -29.36 12.46 23.69
C CYS A 8 -28.62 13.79 23.88
N VAL A 9 -29.29 14.71 24.57
CA VAL A 9 -28.78 15.98 25.07
C VAL A 9 -28.43 15.78 26.54
N VAL A 10 -27.25 16.23 26.98
CA VAL A 10 -26.91 16.33 28.42
C VAL A 10 -26.72 17.80 28.78
N VAL A 11 -27.39 18.18 29.86
CA VAL A 11 -27.66 19.52 30.35
C VAL A 11 -26.55 19.99 31.31
N PHE A 12 -26.18 21.27 31.21
CA PHE A 12 -25.35 22.00 32.16
C PHE A 12 -26.16 22.46 33.38
N ALA A 13 -25.58 22.40 34.58
CA ALA A 13 -26.11 23.07 35.77
C ALA A 13 -25.02 23.93 36.42
N PHE A 14 -25.32 25.22 36.52
CA PHE A 14 -24.59 26.28 37.23
C PHE A 14 -25.19 26.46 38.62
N ALA A 15 -24.38 26.63 39.67
CA ALA A 15 -24.82 27.29 40.91
C ALA A 15 -23.63 27.80 41.74
N ALA A 16 -23.64 29.11 42.02
CA ALA A 16 -23.00 29.79 43.16
C ALA A 16 -24.14 30.55 43.90
N PRO A 17 -24.08 30.89 45.21
CA PRO A 17 -23.22 32.00 45.67
C PRO A 17 -22.71 31.97 47.14
N SER A 18 -21.69 32.81 47.38
CA SER A 18 -21.35 33.67 48.54
C SER A 18 -22.09 33.56 49.89
N MET A 19 -21.33 33.53 51.00
CA MET A 19 -21.57 34.28 52.25
C MET A 19 -20.27 34.40 53.08
N ALA A 20 -20.03 35.59 53.62
CA ALA A 20 -18.93 35.95 54.51
C ALA A 20 -19.26 35.63 55.98
N HIS A 21 -18.27 35.27 56.79
CA HIS A 21 -18.39 35.35 58.25
C HIS A 21 -17.03 35.58 58.93
N ASP A 22 -17.13 36.27 60.06
CA ASP A 22 -16.17 37.03 60.84
C ASP A 22 -15.18 36.16 61.66
N ALA A 23 -14.07 36.77 62.09
CA ALA A 23 -13.03 36.18 62.97
C ALA A 23 -13.48 36.18 64.46
N PRO A 24 -12.81 35.51 65.45
CA PRO A 24 -11.43 35.84 65.87
C PRO A 24 -10.55 34.69 66.44
N ASN A 25 -9.24 34.97 66.50
CA ASN A 25 -8.17 34.48 67.40
C ASN A 25 -8.28 33.09 68.07
N SER A 26 -7.27 32.24 67.84
CA SER A 26 -6.39 31.67 68.89
C SER A 26 -5.32 30.73 68.30
N SER A 27 -4.12 30.82 68.88
CA SER A 27 -3.06 29.79 68.94
C SER A 27 -2.08 29.69 67.77
N GLU A 28 -0.96 30.39 67.94
CA GLU A 28 0.36 30.02 67.43
C GLU A 28 0.65 28.52 67.66
N GLN A 29 0.67 27.73 66.59
CA GLN A 29 1.46 26.51 66.49
C GLN A 29 2.41 26.66 65.32
N GLN A 30 3.59 27.18 65.67
CA GLN A 30 4.76 27.27 64.82
C GLN A 30 5.26 25.86 64.51
N ILE A 31 4.73 25.26 63.45
CA ILE A 31 5.32 24.09 62.81
C ILE A 31 6.41 24.62 61.89
N THR A 32 7.67 24.43 62.30
CA THR A 32 8.85 24.59 61.44
C THR A 32 8.68 23.73 60.19
N ALA A 33 8.38 24.38 59.06
CA ALA A 33 8.39 23.77 57.75
C ALA A 33 9.84 23.37 57.35
N PRO A 34 10.06 22.19 56.76
CA PRO A 34 11.36 21.83 56.20
C PRO A 34 11.68 22.75 55.01
N ALA A 35 12.95 23.12 54.89
CA ALA A 35 13.49 23.96 53.83
C ALA A 35 13.03 23.49 52.43
N PRO A 36 12.68 24.42 51.51
CA PRO A 36 12.39 24.06 50.13
C PRO A 36 13.67 23.55 49.48
N LEU A 37 13.65 22.29 49.03
CA LEU A 37 14.65 21.74 48.12
C LEU A 37 14.72 22.65 46.87
N PRO A 38 15.91 22.92 46.32
CA PRO A 38 16.04 23.65 45.07
C PRO A 38 15.26 22.90 43.98
N ALA A 39 14.31 23.60 43.35
CA ALA A 39 13.56 23.10 42.22
C ALA A 39 14.51 22.67 41.12
N GLU A 40 14.47 21.38 40.78
CA GLU A 40 15.15 20.83 39.62
C GLU A 40 14.66 21.58 38.37
N PRO A 41 15.55 22.12 37.52
CA PRO A 41 15.13 22.85 36.34
C PRO A 41 14.33 21.92 35.44
N ALA A 42 13.07 22.30 35.19
CA ALA A 42 12.21 21.60 34.26
C ALA A 42 12.94 21.38 32.92
N PRO A 43 12.83 20.19 32.30
CA PRO A 43 13.47 19.93 31.02
C PRO A 43 13.05 21.00 30.00
N PRO A 44 13.98 21.53 29.19
CA PRO A 44 13.67 22.59 28.26
C PRO A 44 12.58 22.13 27.30
N ALA A 45 11.51 22.93 27.20
CA ALA A 45 10.45 22.74 26.23
C ALA A 45 11.06 22.56 24.82
N PRO A 46 10.55 21.64 23.98
CA PRO A 46 11.05 21.43 22.65
C PRO A 46 11.02 22.76 21.89
N LYS A 47 12.18 23.20 21.40
CA LYS A 47 12.33 24.45 20.65
C LYS A 47 11.35 24.40 19.46
N PRO A 48 10.65 25.50 19.15
CA PRO A 48 9.85 25.57 17.94
C PRO A 48 10.78 25.29 16.75
N SER A 49 10.43 24.28 15.95
CA SER A 49 11.17 23.93 14.74
C SER A 49 11.34 25.18 13.91
N SER A 50 12.58 25.53 13.55
CA SER A 50 12.78 26.70 12.72
C SER A 50 12.09 26.48 11.37
N ALA A 51 11.62 27.56 10.74
CA ALA A 51 10.99 27.45 9.41
C ALA A 51 11.93 26.79 8.37
N GLY A 52 13.25 26.88 8.57
CA GLY A 52 14.26 26.18 7.77
C GLY A 52 14.24 24.66 7.98
N ASP A 53 14.15 24.20 9.23
CA ASP A 53 14.10 22.78 9.56
C ASP A 53 12.84 22.12 8.99
N LEU A 54 11.70 22.82 9.06
CA LEU A 54 10.44 22.32 8.51
C LEU A 54 10.51 22.15 6.99
N ARG A 55 11.04 23.14 6.27
CA ARG A 55 11.24 23.05 4.81
C ARG A 55 12.19 21.90 4.44
N HIS A 56 13.25 21.71 5.22
CA HIS A 56 14.17 20.59 5.02
C HIS A 56 13.46 19.25 5.19
N HIS A 57 12.67 19.07 6.26
CA HIS A 57 11.91 17.84 6.47
C HIS A 57 10.86 17.59 5.39
N ILE A 58 10.20 18.64 4.88
CA ILE A 58 9.28 18.53 3.75
C ILE A 58 10.03 18.03 2.51
N TYR A 59 11.18 18.61 2.18
CA TYR A 59 11.98 18.18 1.03
C TYR A 59 12.44 16.71 1.15
N VAL A 60 12.86 16.29 2.35
CA VAL A 60 13.21 14.88 2.62
C VAL A 60 12.00 13.97 2.42
N MET A 61 10.83 14.37 2.91
CA MET A 61 9.58 13.63 2.73
C MET A 61 9.14 13.57 1.27
N GLU A 62 9.25 14.67 0.51
CA GLU A 62 8.97 14.68 -0.94
C GLU A 62 9.82 13.63 -1.67
N GLY A 63 11.13 13.63 -1.42
CA GLY A 63 12.04 12.64 -2.02
C GLY A 63 11.75 11.21 -1.55
N ALA A 64 11.26 11.03 -0.32
CA ALA A 64 10.85 9.72 0.18
C ALA A 64 9.58 9.21 -0.51
N LEU A 65 8.54 10.04 -0.63
CA LEU A 65 7.28 9.69 -1.28
C LEU A 65 7.50 9.37 -2.77
N ALA A 66 8.25 10.20 -3.49
CA ALA A 66 8.58 9.94 -4.90
C ALA A 66 9.30 8.59 -5.08
N ARG A 67 10.30 8.30 -4.23
CA ARG A 67 11.02 7.02 -4.26
C ARG A 67 10.13 5.84 -3.87
N ALA A 68 9.21 6.02 -2.95
CA ALA A 68 8.30 4.97 -2.53
C ALA A 68 7.36 4.55 -3.67
N VAL A 69 6.80 5.52 -4.39
CA VAL A 69 5.99 5.25 -5.59
C VAL A 69 6.80 4.51 -6.66
N ASP A 70 8.00 5.01 -6.98
CA ASP A 70 8.88 4.37 -7.96
C ASP A 70 9.26 2.93 -7.54
N TYR A 71 9.53 2.72 -6.25
CA TYR A 71 9.81 1.39 -5.72
C TYR A 71 8.60 0.45 -5.82
N GLY A 72 7.40 0.91 -5.44
CA GLY A 72 6.17 0.12 -5.54
C GLY A 72 5.86 -0.28 -6.98
N ALA A 73 5.96 0.68 -7.90
CA ALA A 73 5.79 0.45 -9.33
C ALA A 73 6.81 -0.54 -9.91
N LYS A 74 8.10 -0.36 -9.58
CA LYS A 74 9.17 -1.25 -10.06
C LYS A 74 9.12 -2.63 -9.44
N GLN A 75 8.69 -2.77 -8.18
CA GLN A 75 8.54 -4.07 -7.53
C GLN A 75 7.52 -4.92 -8.28
N LEU A 76 6.33 -4.36 -8.55
CA LEU A 76 5.32 -5.07 -9.33
C LEU A 76 5.82 -5.38 -10.74
N ASN A 77 6.45 -4.41 -11.41
CA ASN A 77 6.98 -4.63 -12.75
C ASN A 77 8.05 -5.75 -12.77
N ARG A 78 8.90 -5.87 -11.73
CA ARG A 78 9.86 -6.99 -11.63
C ARG A 78 9.16 -8.33 -11.49
N GLU A 79 8.12 -8.41 -10.66
CA GLU A 79 7.34 -9.63 -10.47
C GLU A 79 6.64 -10.06 -11.76
N ILE A 80 6.08 -9.09 -12.48
CA ILE A 80 5.44 -9.35 -13.78
C ILE A 80 6.49 -9.75 -14.81
N LEU A 81 7.59 -9.01 -14.96
CA LEU A 81 8.65 -9.29 -15.95
C LEU A 81 9.32 -10.65 -15.74
N ALA A 82 9.39 -11.13 -14.50
CA ALA A 82 9.91 -12.47 -14.20
C ALA A 82 9.05 -13.59 -14.79
N VAL A 83 7.75 -13.35 -14.95
CA VAL A 83 6.80 -14.31 -15.53
C VAL A 83 6.53 -14.00 -17.01
N MET A 84 6.48 -12.71 -17.37
CA MET A 84 6.05 -12.20 -18.67
C MET A 84 6.83 -10.94 -19.07
N PRO A 85 7.87 -11.06 -19.90
CA PRO A 85 8.58 -9.89 -20.40
C PRO A 85 7.72 -9.07 -21.38
N GLY A 86 7.75 -7.75 -21.25
CA GLY A 86 7.25 -6.80 -22.27
C GLY A 86 5.75 -6.50 -22.28
N VAL A 87 4.99 -6.91 -21.25
CA VAL A 87 3.52 -6.77 -21.23
C VAL A 87 3.03 -5.41 -20.73
N PHE A 88 3.82 -4.70 -19.92
CA PHE A 88 3.43 -3.40 -19.34
C PHE A 88 4.52 -2.36 -19.57
N MET A 89 4.09 -1.13 -19.79
CA MET A 89 4.96 0.04 -19.87
C MET A 89 4.54 1.04 -18.80
N LEU A 90 5.49 1.49 -18.00
CA LEU A 90 5.31 2.57 -17.03
C LEU A 90 5.63 3.89 -17.73
N GLU A 91 4.69 4.82 -17.72
CA GLU A 91 4.88 6.17 -18.25
C GLU A 91 4.80 7.20 -17.13
N GLY A 92 5.63 8.23 -17.22
CA GLY A 92 5.69 9.31 -16.23
C GLY A 92 6.84 9.16 -15.23
N GLU A 93 7.03 10.20 -14.43
CA GLU A 93 8.04 10.23 -13.37
C GLU A 93 7.34 10.43 -12.03
N ALA A 94 7.66 9.59 -11.05
CA ALA A 94 7.16 9.78 -9.71
C ALA A 94 7.69 11.09 -9.12
N ARG A 95 6.79 12.00 -8.75
CA ARG A 95 7.16 13.30 -8.15
C ARG A 95 6.24 13.63 -6.99
N ALA A 96 6.78 14.23 -5.95
CA ALA A 96 6.00 14.69 -4.81
C ALA A 96 6.27 16.17 -4.54
N ARG A 97 5.26 16.90 -4.09
CA ARG A 97 5.36 18.30 -3.66
C ARG A 97 4.62 18.49 -2.35
N GLY A 98 5.29 19.05 -1.35
CA GLY A 98 4.76 19.28 -0.03
C GLY A 98 4.49 20.75 0.24
N VAL A 99 3.39 21.02 0.94
CA VAL A 99 3.03 22.35 1.42
C VAL A 99 2.63 22.22 2.89
N HIS A 100 3.23 23.06 3.74
CA HIS A 100 2.78 23.20 5.12
C HIS A 100 1.66 24.21 5.21
N LEU A 101 0.58 23.82 5.88
CA LEU A 101 -0.58 24.65 6.14
C LEU A 101 -0.68 24.86 7.65
N ASP A 102 -0.54 26.10 8.08
CA ASP A 102 -0.63 26.45 9.51
C ASP A 102 -2.00 26.05 10.07
N GLY A 103 -2.00 25.50 11.29
CA GLY A 103 -3.19 24.93 11.93
C GLY A 103 -3.73 23.62 11.35
N TYR A 104 -3.50 23.32 10.06
CA TYR A 104 -3.97 22.07 9.42
C TYR A 104 -2.93 20.95 9.47
N GLY A 105 -1.65 21.23 9.20
CA GLY A 105 -0.59 20.23 9.13
C GLY A 105 0.19 20.29 7.81
N VAL A 106 0.46 19.15 7.18
CA VAL A 106 1.24 19.09 5.93
C VAL A 106 0.48 18.31 4.87
N PHE A 107 0.42 18.89 3.67
CA PHE A 107 -0.23 18.32 2.50
C PHE A 107 0.83 18.00 1.45
N PHE A 108 0.76 16.82 0.84
CA PHE A 108 1.62 16.42 -0.27
C PHE A 108 0.76 16.08 -1.49
N ASP A 109 1.11 16.65 -2.63
CA ASP A 109 0.60 16.26 -3.95
C ASP A 109 1.64 15.35 -4.61
N VAL A 110 1.27 14.10 -4.87
CA VAL A 110 2.13 13.05 -5.40
C VAL A 110 1.60 12.63 -6.76
N ARG A 111 2.48 12.71 -7.76
CA ARG A 111 2.25 12.20 -9.10
C ARG A 111 2.76 10.77 -9.22
N VAL A 112 1.87 9.89 -9.62
CA VAL A 112 2.06 8.46 -9.74
C VAL A 112 2.19 8.11 -11.23
N PRO A 113 3.26 7.42 -11.65
CA PRO A 113 3.39 6.98 -13.04
C PRO A 113 2.20 6.09 -13.43
N MET A 114 1.65 6.27 -14.63
CA MET A 114 0.59 5.38 -15.09
C MET A 114 1.16 4.10 -15.67
N MET A 115 0.43 3.00 -15.45
CA MET A 115 0.73 1.73 -16.09
C MET A 115 -0.15 1.57 -17.33
N ARG A 116 0.46 1.53 -18.52
CA ARG A 116 -0.27 1.21 -19.76
C ARG A 116 -0.36 -0.30 -19.95
N GLN A 117 -1.59 -0.78 -20.15
CA GLN A 117 -1.85 -2.15 -20.57
C GLN A 117 -1.52 -2.29 -22.06
N SER A 118 -0.65 -3.25 -22.42
CA SER A 118 -0.36 -3.51 -23.83
C SER A 118 -1.51 -4.26 -24.53
N MET A 119 -1.60 -4.12 -25.86
CA MET A 119 -2.51 -4.94 -26.68
C MET A 119 -2.24 -6.45 -26.58
N VAL A 120 -1.04 -6.84 -26.15
CA VAL A 120 -0.68 -8.25 -25.93
C VAL A 120 -1.43 -8.82 -24.71
N TRP A 121 -1.64 -8.00 -23.67
CA TRP A 121 -2.41 -8.39 -22.49
C TRP A 121 -3.88 -8.65 -22.82
N SER A 122 -4.51 -7.74 -23.58
CA SER A 122 -5.92 -7.91 -23.98
C SER A 122 -6.13 -9.13 -24.89
N LEU A 123 -5.21 -9.39 -25.82
CA LEU A 123 -5.24 -10.60 -26.65
C LEU A 123 -5.14 -11.87 -25.81
N ARG A 124 -4.24 -11.90 -24.80
CA ARG A 124 -4.15 -13.03 -23.87
C ARG A 124 -5.42 -13.20 -23.05
N MET A 125 -5.98 -12.11 -22.50
CA MET A 125 -7.19 -12.21 -21.69
C MET A 125 -8.35 -12.82 -22.49
N MET A 126 -8.47 -12.44 -23.77
CA MET A 126 -9.43 -13.06 -24.70
C MET A 126 -9.14 -14.56 -24.91
N MET A 127 -7.88 -14.93 -25.16
CA MET A 127 -7.48 -16.34 -25.31
C MET A 127 -7.66 -17.17 -24.03
N GLU A 128 -7.43 -16.58 -22.85
CA GLU A 128 -7.61 -17.23 -21.54
C GLU A 128 -9.10 -17.40 -21.22
N GLN A 129 -9.93 -16.43 -21.61
CA GLN A 129 -11.38 -16.50 -21.50
C GLN A 129 -11.94 -17.61 -22.41
N ASP A 130 -11.44 -17.72 -23.64
CA ASP A 130 -11.76 -18.82 -24.54
C ASP A 130 -11.31 -20.18 -23.95
N ASN A 131 -10.12 -20.23 -23.37
CA ASN A 131 -9.56 -21.46 -22.80
C ASN A 131 -10.33 -21.94 -21.56
N SER A 132 -10.67 -21.04 -20.63
CA SER A 132 -11.48 -21.36 -19.46
C SER A 132 -12.92 -21.76 -19.82
N ALA A 133 -13.50 -21.14 -20.84
CA ALA A 133 -14.78 -21.57 -21.39
C ALA A 133 -14.70 -22.99 -21.99
N ASN A 134 -13.63 -23.31 -22.71
CA ASN A 134 -13.39 -24.65 -23.24
C ASN A 134 -13.19 -25.69 -22.13
N GLU A 135 -12.47 -25.34 -21.05
CA GLU A 135 -12.30 -26.23 -19.88
C GLU A 135 -13.63 -26.50 -19.17
N ALA A 136 -14.49 -25.49 -19.01
CA ALA A 136 -15.82 -25.63 -18.42
C ALA A 136 -16.71 -26.57 -19.26
N LEU A 137 -16.68 -26.44 -20.59
CA LEU A 137 -17.41 -27.33 -21.51
C LEU A 137 -16.90 -28.78 -21.43
N ILE A 138 -15.59 -28.99 -21.32
CA ILE A 138 -15.01 -30.33 -21.11
C ILE A 138 -15.47 -30.93 -19.77
N ALA A 139 -15.51 -30.13 -18.70
CA ALA A 139 -15.99 -30.57 -17.40
C ALA A 139 -17.49 -30.93 -17.40
N GLU A 140 -18.31 -30.15 -18.11
CA GLU A 140 -19.73 -30.43 -18.30
C GLU A 140 -19.95 -31.71 -19.12
N LEU A 141 -19.16 -31.91 -20.19
CA LEU A 141 -19.23 -33.12 -20.99
C LEU A 141 -18.88 -34.35 -20.15
N ARG A 142 -17.83 -34.28 -19.29
CA ARG A 142 -17.49 -35.33 -18.31
C ARG A 142 -18.63 -35.61 -17.33
N ARG A 143 -19.32 -34.58 -16.84
CA ARG A 143 -20.44 -34.73 -15.91
C ARG A 143 -21.63 -35.44 -16.57
N THR A 144 -21.94 -35.08 -17.81
CA THR A 144 -23.00 -35.74 -18.60
C THR A 144 -22.64 -37.20 -18.90
N MET A 145 -21.36 -37.51 -19.14
CA MET A 145 -20.89 -38.89 -19.35
C MET A 145 -21.10 -39.80 -18.14
N GLN A 146 -21.07 -39.27 -16.92
CA GLN A 146 -21.27 -40.06 -15.69
C GLN A 146 -22.70 -40.65 -15.62
N GLY A 147 -23.66 -40.09 -16.36
CA GLY A 147 -25.02 -40.62 -16.49
C GLY A 147 -25.24 -41.64 -17.61
N VAL A 148 -24.26 -41.86 -18.49
CA VAL A 148 -24.39 -42.79 -19.63
C VAL A 148 -24.17 -44.22 -19.17
N ILE A 149 -25.18 -45.08 -19.33
CA ILE A 149 -25.21 -46.47 -18.82
C ILE A 149 -24.38 -47.43 -19.70
N ASP A 150 -24.24 -47.15 -21.00
CA ASP A 150 -23.58 -48.05 -21.95
C ASP A 150 -22.03 -47.97 -21.88
N PRO A 151 -21.31 -49.09 -21.59
CA PRO A 151 -19.86 -49.08 -21.41
C PRO A 151 -19.08 -48.90 -22.73
N GLY A 152 -19.63 -49.28 -23.88
CA GLY A 152 -18.94 -49.18 -25.18
C GLY A 152 -18.83 -47.74 -25.69
N THR A 153 -19.92 -46.98 -25.59
CA THR A 153 -19.96 -45.56 -25.91
C THR A 153 -19.14 -44.71 -24.93
N ARG A 154 -19.08 -45.07 -23.64
CA ARG A 154 -18.23 -44.38 -22.66
C ARG A 154 -16.74 -44.42 -23.05
N ALA A 155 -16.23 -45.58 -23.45
CA ALA A 155 -14.81 -45.75 -23.79
C ALA A 155 -14.39 -45.02 -25.08
N SER A 156 -15.30 -44.87 -26.05
CA SER A 156 -15.01 -44.15 -27.30
C SER A 156 -14.95 -42.63 -27.08
N VAL A 157 -15.86 -42.10 -26.27
CA VAL A 157 -15.90 -40.66 -25.96
C VAL A 157 -14.76 -40.26 -25.02
N GLU A 158 -14.37 -41.09 -24.05
CA GLU A 158 -13.17 -40.81 -23.24
C GLU A 158 -11.90 -40.67 -24.09
N LYS A 159 -11.76 -41.50 -25.14
CA LYS A 159 -10.64 -41.37 -26.08
C LYS A 159 -10.71 -40.08 -26.89
N ALA A 160 -11.91 -39.67 -27.31
CA ALA A 160 -12.11 -38.40 -27.99
C ALA A 160 -11.81 -37.20 -27.07
N LEU A 161 -12.23 -37.27 -25.80
CA LEU A 161 -11.99 -36.25 -24.79
C LEU A 161 -10.49 -36.11 -24.48
N ARG A 162 -9.78 -37.21 -24.26
CA ARG A 162 -8.31 -37.20 -24.08
C ARG A 162 -7.55 -36.68 -25.30
N ARG A 163 -8.15 -36.77 -26.50
CA ARG A 163 -7.56 -36.17 -27.71
C ARG A 163 -7.79 -34.66 -27.73
N LEU A 164 -9.00 -34.21 -27.37
CA LEU A 164 -9.36 -32.80 -27.28
C LEU A 164 -8.55 -32.08 -26.17
N GLU A 165 -8.40 -32.69 -25.00
CA GLU A 165 -7.59 -32.18 -23.89
C GLU A 165 -6.12 -32.01 -24.28
N ARG A 166 -5.55 -32.95 -25.04
CA ARG A 166 -4.18 -32.84 -25.56
C ARG A 166 -4.03 -31.77 -26.63
N GLN A 167 -5.07 -31.52 -27.41
CA GLN A 167 -5.07 -30.42 -28.39
C GLN A 167 -5.18 -29.06 -27.69
N ASN A 168 -6.02 -28.95 -26.65
CA ASN A 168 -6.19 -27.71 -25.90
C ASN A 168 -4.93 -27.34 -25.09
N ALA A 169 -4.27 -28.33 -24.45
CA ALA A 169 -3.03 -28.11 -23.71
C ALA A 169 -1.82 -27.72 -24.60
N ALA A 170 -1.87 -28.04 -25.91
CA ALA A 170 -0.80 -27.73 -26.86
C ALA A 170 -0.91 -26.32 -27.48
N ALA A 171 -2.00 -25.60 -27.22
CA ALA A 171 -2.25 -24.27 -27.78
C ALA A 171 -1.52 -23.13 -27.02
N LEU A 172 -0.73 -23.43 -25.98
CA LEU A 172 0.17 -22.47 -25.36
C LEU A 172 1.39 -22.23 -26.27
N PRO A 173 1.62 -21.02 -26.80
CA PRO A 173 2.93 -20.69 -27.36
C PRO A 173 3.94 -20.65 -26.20
N ARG A 174 4.74 -21.72 -26.07
CA ARG A 174 6.04 -21.64 -25.41
C ARG A 174 6.94 -20.73 -26.25
N MET A 175 6.82 -19.42 -26.10
CA MET A 175 7.91 -18.50 -26.43
C MET A 175 8.98 -18.61 -25.34
N GLY A 176 9.60 -19.79 -25.23
CA GLY A 176 10.90 -19.95 -24.64
C GLY A 176 11.90 -19.77 -25.78
N GLY A 177 12.66 -18.67 -25.75
CA GLY A 177 13.72 -18.43 -26.72
C GLY A 177 14.67 -19.62 -26.77
N THR A 178 14.64 -20.34 -27.89
CA THR A 178 15.72 -21.26 -28.26
C THR A 178 16.95 -20.41 -28.56
N VAL A 179 17.83 -20.28 -27.58
CA VAL A 179 19.20 -19.83 -27.81
C VAL A 179 19.87 -20.94 -28.63
N ALA A 180 20.34 -20.58 -29.82
CA ALA A 180 21.02 -21.50 -30.73
C ALA A 180 22.26 -22.13 -30.08
N PRO A 181 22.60 -23.41 -30.39
CA PRO A 181 23.83 -24.02 -29.92
C PRO A 181 24.99 -23.48 -30.77
N GLY A 182 25.89 -22.69 -30.20
CA GLY A 182 27.09 -22.29 -30.97
C GLY A 182 27.91 -21.08 -30.54
N VAL A 183 27.78 -20.54 -29.31
CA VAL A 183 28.72 -19.50 -28.85
C VAL A 183 29.37 -19.94 -27.54
N VAL A 184 30.63 -20.34 -27.66
CA VAL A 184 31.54 -20.60 -26.55
C VAL A 184 31.94 -19.24 -25.98
N LEU A 185 31.50 -18.93 -24.75
CA LEU A 185 32.09 -17.83 -23.97
C LEU A 185 32.84 -18.43 -22.78
N ALA A 186 34.10 -18.02 -22.68
CA ALA A 186 35.13 -18.62 -21.86
C ALA A 186 34.79 -18.73 -20.36
N GLU A 187 35.18 -19.88 -19.80
CA GLU A 187 35.27 -20.21 -18.38
C GLU A 187 36.06 -19.15 -17.59
N ARG A 188 35.48 -18.71 -16.47
CA ARG A 188 36.22 -18.02 -15.39
C ARG A 188 36.42 -19.03 -14.24
N PRO A 189 37.62 -19.10 -13.64
CA PRO A 189 37.89 -20.04 -12.56
C PRO A 189 37.22 -19.61 -11.25
N SER A 190 36.62 -20.60 -10.61
CA SER A 190 36.00 -20.60 -9.29
C SER A 190 37.05 -20.42 -8.19
N VAL A 191 36.81 -19.50 -7.26
CA VAL A 191 37.57 -19.36 -6.01
C VAL A 191 36.86 -20.17 -4.92
N PRO A 192 37.54 -21.01 -4.11
CA PRO A 192 36.87 -21.79 -3.08
C PRO A 192 36.50 -20.92 -1.88
N ALA A 193 35.21 -20.92 -1.51
CA ALA A 193 34.72 -20.36 -0.26
C ALA A 193 35.03 -21.32 0.90
N VAL A 194 35.80 -20.84 1.88
CA VAL A 194 36.08 -21.51 3.15
C VAL A 194 35.05 -21.07 4.18
N GLY A 195 34.36 -22.04 4.78
CA GLY A 195 33.80 -21.96 6.14
C GLY A 195 32.42 -21.31 6.31
N ALA A 196 31.35 -22.10 6.12
CA ALA A 196 30.06 -21.84 6.74
C ALA A 196 29.78 -22.93 7.78
N ALA A 197 30.00 -22.57 9.05
CA ALA A 197 29.51 -23.32 10.19
C ALA A 197 27.99 -23.18 10.28
N THR A 198 27.37 -24.28 10.67
CA THR A 198 25.97 -24.51 10.98
C THR A 198 25.33 -23.40 11.84
N ALA A 199 24.28 -22.79 11.33
CA ALA A 199 23.21 -22.21 12.14
C ALA A 199 21.87 -22.55 11.48
N ALA A 200 21.22 -23.60 11.98
CA ALA A 200 19.83 -23.88 11.74
C ALA A 200 19.00 -22.81 12.46
N GLY A 201 18.33 -21.96 11.68
CA GLY A 201 17.38 -20.96 12.16
C GLY A 201 16.42 -20.66 11.02
N LEU A 202 15.14 -20.90 11.27
CA LEU A 202 14.03 -20.90 10.31
C LEU A 202 14.12 -19.74 9.30
N ALA A 203 14.44 -20.08 8.05
CA ALA A 203 14.08 -19.25 6.92
C ALA A 203 12.59 -19.51 6.60
N PRO A 204 11.74 -18.47 6.51
CA PRO A 204 10.39 -18.66 5.99
C PRO A 204 10.50 -19.15 4.54
N GLU A 205 9.83 -20.25 4.23
CA GLU A 205 9.70 -20.73 2.86
C GLU A 205 9.19 -19.59 1.98
N PRO A 206 9.80 -19.32 0.82
CA PRO A 206 9.17 -18.45 -0.16
C PRO A 206 7.92 -19.18 -0.62
N THR A 207 6.74 -18.75 -0.16
CA THR A 207 5.47 -19.12 -0.76
C THR A 207 5.55 -18.69 -2.21
N THR A 208 5.93 -19.61 -3.09
CA THR A 208 5.88 -19.41 -4.54
C THR A 208 4.41 -19.39 -4.91
N VAL A 209 3.79 -18.21 -4.80
CA VAL A 209 2.46 -17.95 -5.34
C VAL A 209 2.51 -18.37 -6.80
N ARG A 210 1.67 -19.33 -7.21
CA ARG A 210 1.59 -19.70 -8.63
C ARG A 210 1.19 -18.43 -9.40
N PRO A 211 1.81 -18.14 -10.55
CA PRO A 211 1.54 -16.88 -11.26
C PRO A 211 0.06 -16.67 -11.61
N ALA A 212 -0.71 -17.74 -11.74
CA ALA A 212 -2.15 -17.71 -11.99
C ALA A 212 -2.99 -17.24 -10.79
N ASP A 213 -2.47 -17.32 -9.56
CA ASP A 213 -3.16 -16.88 -8.35
C ASP A 213 -2.77 -15.45 -7.93
N ALA A 214 -1.82 -14.84 -8.65
CA ALA A 214 -1.35 -13.49 -8.34
C ALA A 214 -2.38 -12.45 -8.78
N LEU A 215 -2.67 -11.47 -7.93
CA LEU A 215 -3.68 -10.44 -8.21
C LEU A 215 -3.46 -9.73 -9.55
N TRP A 216 -2.19 -9.49 -9.92
CA TRP A 216 -1.83 -8.85 -11.17
C TRP A 216 -2.24 -9.66 -12.41
N ALA A 217 -2.43 -10.98 -12.27
CA ALA A 217 -2.81 -11.85 -13.37
C ALA A 217 -4.29 -11.67 -13.77
N HIS A 218 -5.14 -11.27 -12.81
CA HIS A 218 -6.56 -11.02 -13.04
C HIS A 218 -6.86 -9.52 -13.18
N ASP A 219 -6.23 -8.70 -12.35
CA ASP A 219 -6.44 -7.26 -12.30
C ASP A 219 -5.09 -6.54 -12.06
N PRO A 220 -4.32 -6.28 -13.14
CA PRO A 220 -3.01 -5.64 -13.04
C PRO A 220 -3.12 -4.21 -12.53
N ASN A 221 -4.18 -3.47 -12.90
CA ASN A 221 -4.37 -2.09 -12.46
C ASN A 221 -4.58 -2.04 -10.95
N ARG A 222 -5.43 -2.93 -10.40
CA ARG A 222 -5.61 -3.01 -8.96
C ARG A 222 -4.34 -3.44 -8.24
N ALA A 223 -3.61 -4.43 -8.76
CA ALA A 223 -2.34 -4.85 -8.18
C ALA A 223 -1.32 -3.69 -8.14
N TYR A 224 -1.28 -2.87 -9.19
CA TYR A 224 -0.46 -1.66 -9.26
C TYR A 224 -0.88 -0.66 -8.19
N THR A 225 -2.17 -0.34 -8.11
CA THR A 225 -2.72 0.59 -7.12
C THR A 225 -2.44 0.14 -5.69
N GLU A 226 -2.59 -1.15 -5.38
CA GLU A 226 -2.29 -1.72 -4.06
C GLU A 226 -0.80 -1.65 -3.72
N ALA A 227 0.09 -1.94 -4.69
CA ALA A 227 1.54 -1.85 -4.50
C ALA A 227 1.98 -0.40 -4.22
N VAL A 228 1.48 0.57 -4.99
CA VAL A 228 1.78 2.00 -4.79
C VAL A 228 1.18 2.51 -3.48
N THR A 229 -0.07 2.16 -3.19
CA THR A 229 -0.75 2.54 -1.93
C THR A 229 0.05 2.06 -0.72
N SER A 230 0.45 0.79 -0.71
CA SER A 230 1.24 0.20 0.37
C SER A 230 2.57 0.93 0.54
N ALA A 231 3.27 1.22 -0.57
CA ALA A 231 4.54 1.93 -0.54
C ALA A 231 4.39 3.38 -0.02
N LEU A 232 3.36 4.11 -0.45
CA LEU A 232 3.06 5.46 0.01
C LEU A 232 2.74 5.49 1.50
N VAL A 233 1.86 4.61 1.97
CA VAL A 233 1.49 4.56 3.39
C VAL A 233 2.70 4.24 4.26
N ASN A 234 3.53 3.28 3.85
CA ASN A 234 4.76 2.95 4.55
C ASN A 234 5.70 4.16 4.62
N ALA A 235 5.89 4.88 3.51
CA ALA A 235 6.74 6.07 3.48
C ALA A 235 6.18 7.21 4.34
N MET A 236 4.86 7.43 4.34
CA MET A 236 4.22 8.40 5.22
C MET A 236 4.54 8.12 6.70
N ILE A 237 4.45 6.86 7.11
CA ILE A 237 4.72 6.46 8.49
C ILE A 237 6.20 6.62 8.83
N ASP A 238 7.09 6.09 8.01
CA ASP A 238 8.52 6.03 8.29
C ASP A 238 9.16 7.44 8.31
N PHE A 239 8.81 8.29 7.34
CA PHE A 239 9.44 9.60 7.16
C PHE A 239 8.71 10.75 7.87
N SER A 240 7.54 10.50 8.49
CA SER A 240 6.83 11.55 9.25
C SER A 240 7.42 11.78 10.63
N THR A 241 8.29 10.89 11.10
CA THR A 241 8.93 10.96 12.42
C THR A 241 9.60 12.32 12.72
N PRO A 242 10.49 12.86 11.86
CA PRO A 242 11.12 14.16 12.07
C PRO A 242 10.18 15.37 11.88
N MET A 243 8.96 15.16 11.37
CA MET A 243 8.01 16.24 11.16
C MET A 243 7.28 16.56 12.47
N VAL A 244 7.31 17.84 12.85
CA VAL A 244 6.55 18.33 14.01
C VAL A 244 5.12 18.62 13.57
N ILE A 245 4.31 17.56 13.61
CA ILE A 245 2.86 17.61 13.37
C ILE A 245 2.18 17.61 14.74
N GLY A 246 1.39 18.66 14.99
CA GLY A 246 0.58 18.79 16.20
C GLY A 246 -0.46 17.66 16.34
N PRO A 247 -0.97 17.40 17.55
CA PRO A 247 -1.89 16.28 17.79
C PRO A 247 -3.18 16.36 16.96
N ASP A 248 -3.65 17.58 16.69
CA ASP A 248 -4.85 17.84 15.89
C ASP A 248 -4.58 18.15 14.41
N GLN A 249 -3.31 18.19 14.02
CA GLN A 249 -2.90 18.40 12.63
C GLN A 249 -2.90 17.08 11.86
N TRP A 250 -3.01 17.19 10.54
CA TRP A 250 -3.07 16.08 9.60
C TRP A 250 -1.83 16.04 8.72
N LEU A 251 -1.35 14.82 8.46
CA LEU A 251 -0.49 14.52 7.33
C LEU A 251 -1.38 13.97 6.22
N THR A 252 -1.44 14.69 5.10
CA THR A 252 -2.27 14.31 3.95
C THR A 252 -1.40 14.12 2.72
N VAL A 253 -1.62 13.04 1.99
CA VAL A 253 -0.98 12.73 0.71
C VAL A 253 -2.08 12.50 -0.32
N ALA A 254 -2.12 13.31 -1.36
CA ALA A 254 -2.96 13.10 -2.53
C ALA A 254 -2.10 12.47 -3.63
N ALA A 255 -2.37 11.23 -3.99
CA ALA A 255 -1.78 10.54 -5.13
C ALA A 255 -2.66 10.73 -6.36
N ARG A 256 -2.08 11.22 -7.45
CA ARG A 256 -2.75 11.49 -8.72
C ARG A 256 -1.95 10.84 -9.83
N ASP A 257 -2.62 10.37 -10.85
CA ASP A 257 -1.95 9.79 -12.01
C ASP A 257 -1.21 10.89 -12.82
N ASP A 258 0.04 10.61 -13.22
CA ASP A 258 0.91 11.49 -14.01
C ASP A 258 0.58 11.34 -15.50
N GLU A 259 -0.64 11.74 -15.86
CA GLU A 259 -0.91 12.08 -17.24
C GLU A 259 -0.18 13.40 -17.50
N GLY A 260 0.85 13.34 -18.35
CA GLY A 260 1.46 14.53 -18.88
C GLY A 260 0.36 15.33 -19.58
N ARG A 261 -0.25 16.28 -18.86
CA ARG A 261 -1.23 17.22 -19.41
C ARG A 261 -0.53 17.93 -20.55
N ASP A 262 -0.70 17.43 -21.77
CA ASP A 262 -0.50 18.25 -22.93
C ASP A 262 -1.64 19.26 -22.90
N SER A 263 -1.36 20.44 -22.36
CA SER A 263 -2.32 21.54 -22.24
C SER A 263 -2.94 21.98 -23.59
N LEU A 264 -2.45 21.42 -24.69
CA LEU A 264 -2.88 21.68 -26.06
C LEU A 264 -3.66 20.52 -26.69
N ALA A 265 -3.72 19.34 -26.06
CA ALA A 265 -4.50 18.21 -26.55
C ALA A 265 -5.98 18.36 -26.15
N PRO A 266 -6.94 18.00 -27.03
CA PRO A 266 -8.36 17.92 -26.67
C PRO A 266 -8.53 16.99 -25.47
N GLN A 267 -9.29 17.43 -24.47
CA GLN A 267 -9.67 16.61 -23.32
C GLN A 267 -10.38 15.35 -23.85
N ASP A 268 -9.78 14.17 -23.72
CA ASP A 268 -10.47 12.93 -24.07
C ASP A 268 -11.49 12.63 -22.95
N PRO A 269 -12.81 12.60 -23.23
CA PRO A 269 -13.82 12.36 -22.21
C PRO A 269 -13.78 10.96 -21.59
N LEU A 270 -12.88 10.08 -22.04
CA LEU A 270 -12.62 8.75 -21.46
C LEU A 270 -11.46 8.74 -20.44
N GLU A 271 -10.77 9.86 -20.23
CA GLU A 271 -9.66 9.99 -19.26
C GLU A 271 -10.18 10.33 -17.86
N GLU A 272 -10.42 9.31 -17.04
CA GLU A 272 -10.82 9.46 -15.65
C GLU A 272 -9.57 9.60 -14.75
N VAL A 273 -9.19 10.83 -14.41
CA VAL A 273 -8.08 11.10 -13.49
C VAL A 273 -8.48 10.68 -12.08
N VAL A 274 -8.02 9.52 -11.64
CA VAL A 274 -8.30 9.03 -10.28
C VAL A 274 -7.37 9.74 -9.29
N THR A 275 -7.95 10.38 -8.26
CA THR A 275 -7.18 10.96 -7.16
C THR A 275 -7.43 10.18 -5.87
N MET A 276 -6.39 9.55 -5.33
CA MET A 276 -6.44 8.86 -4.04
C MET A 276 -5.86 9.75 -2.94
N ILE A 277 -6.63 9.98 -1.88
CA ILE A 277 -6.20 10.78 -0.72
C ILE A 277 -5.98 9.86 0.47
N TYR A 278 -4.78 9.93 1.03
CA TYR A 278 -4.36 9.25 2.26
C TYR A 278 -4.15 10.28 3.35
N ARG A 279 -4.77 10.09 4.52
CA ARG A 279 -4.62 11.00 5.65
C ARG A 279 -4.41 10.28 6.96
N ILE A 280 -3.54 10.81 7.81
CA ILE A 280 -3.31 10.33 9.17
C ILE A 280 -3.20 11.49 10.15
N LYS A 281 -3.78 11.32 11.34
CA LYS A 281 -3.80 12.35 12.38
C LYS A 281 -2.48 12.36 13.15
N GLY A 282 -2.01 13.55 13.52
CA GLY A 282 -0.76 13.74 14.27
C GLY A 282 -0.77 13.03 15.63
N SER A 283 -1.92 12.91 16.29
CA SER A 283 -2.07 12.12 17.52
C SER A 283 -1.70 10.65 17.34
N ASP A 284 -2.09 10.04 16.22
CA ASP A 284 -1.76 8.64 15.91
C ASP A 284 -0.27 8.49 15.59
N LEU A 285 0.31 9.44 14.84
CA LEU A 285 1.76 9.46 14.60
C LEU A 285 2.56 9.65 15.89
N GLN A 286 2.04 10.37 16.89
CA GLN A 286 2.69 10.50 18.20
C GLN A 286 2.63 9.19 19.00
N LEU A 287 1.51 8.46 18.93
CA LEU A 287 1.41 7.13 19.54
C LEU A 287 2.42 6.16 18.92
N TYR A 288 2.58 6.21 17.60
CA TYR A 288 3.58 5.41 16.89
C TYR A 288 5.00 5.76 17.32
N ARG A 289 5.34 7.06 17.31
CA ARG A 289 6.67 7.55 17.74
C ARG A 289 7.00 7.22 19.18
N SER A 290 5.99 7.13 20.04
CA SER A 290 6.16 6.73 21.45
C SER A 290 6.18 5.21 21.66
N GLY A 291 6.09 4.41 20.58
CA GLY A 291 6.10 2.95 20.64
C GLY A 291 4.84 2.34 21.28
N LYS A 292 3.75 3.12 21.41
CA LYS A 292 2.49 2.66 22.01
C LYS A 292 1.62 1.85 21.07
N ILE A 293 1.84 2.02 19.77
CA ILE A 293 1.18 1.29 18.69
C ILE A 293 2.24 0.83 17.70
N ASP A 294 2.02 -0.34 17.10
CA ASP A 294 2.93 -0.89 16.09
C ASP A 294 2.60 -0.37 14.69
N ARG A 295 3.51 -0.59 13.74
CA ARG A 295 3.39 -0.14 12.34
C ARG A 295 2.09 -0.60 11.69
N ASP A 296 1.69 -1.85 11.95
CA ASP A 296 0.45 -2.40 11.39
C ASP A 296 -0.80 -1.70 11.93
N GLU A 297 -0.81 -1.37 13.22
CA GLU A 297 -1.92 -0.63 13.82
C GLU A 297 -2.00 0.80 13.27
N VAL A 298 -0.86 1.45 13.06
CA VAL A 298 -0.80 2.79 12.45
C VAL A 298 -1.31 2.76 11.03
N ARG A 299 -0.90 1.76 10.25
CA ARG A 299 -1.34 1.57 8.86
C ARG A 299 -2.87 1.47 8.77
N GLN A 300 -3.51 0.78 9.72
CA GLN A 300 -4.98 0.68 9.79
C GLN A 300 -5.66 2.01 10.14
N ARG A 301 -4.96 2.94 10.79
CA ARG A 301 -5.49 4.28 11.12
C ARG A 301 -5.39 5.27 9.97
N VAL A 302 -4.68 4.94 8.89
CA VAL A 302 -4.63 5.77 7.69
C VAL A 302 -5.98 5.70 6.98
N GLN A 303 -6.58 6.87 6.76
CA GLN A 303 -7.85 6.98 6.08
C GLN A 303 -7.60 7.17 4.59
N VAL A 304 -8.23 6.32 3.77
CA VAL A 304 -8.12 6.31 2.31
C VAL A 304 -9.44 6.82 1.73
N SER A 305 -9.38 7.74 0.77
CA SER A 305 -10.54 8.25 0.05
C SER A 305 -10.21 8.39 -1.43
N GLN A 306 -11.15 8.01 -2.30
CA GLN A 306 -11.01 8.09 -3.75
C GLN A 306 -11.96 9.17 -4.29
N PHE A 307 -11.47 9.98 -5.23
CA PHE A 307 -12.19 11.06 -5.89
C PHE A 307 -11.94 11.05 -7.39
#